data_AF-A4B9J1-F1
#
_entry.id   AF-A4B9J1-F1
#
_cell.length_a   1.000
_cell.length_b   1.000
_cell.length_c   1.000
_cell.angle_alpha   90.00
_cell.angle_beta   90.00
_cell.angle_gamma   90.00
#
_symmetry.space_group_name_H-M   'P 1'
#
loop_
_entity.id
_entity.type
_entity.pdbx_description
1 polymer ?
#
loop_
_entity_poly.entity_id
_entity_poly.type
_entity_poly.pdbx_seq_one_letter_code
_entity_poly.pdbx_strand_id
1 'polypeptide(L)'
;MKTLKELQAHVAQVDQLPEADTGYFLKLIEEVGELSEAIRHGKSGQPEFDTLKGSIAEELVDVFYYTLALANQYGVNLERSFELKEAHNRIRYQR
;
A
#
# COMPACT_ATOMS: atom_id res chain seq x y z
N MET A 1 -8.90 12.99 -8.83
CA MET A 1 -7.84 12.40 -7.98
C MET A 1 -8.55 11.70 -6.85
N LYS A 2 -8.27 10.41 -6.61
CA LYS A 2 -8.88 9.68 -5.49
C LYS A 2 -8.20 10.07 -4.17
N THR A 3 -8.95 10.26 -3.10
CA THR A 3 -8.42 10.40 -1.73
C THR A 3 -7.94 9.06 -1.19
N LEU A 4 -7.17 9.06 -0.08
CA LEU A 4 -6.74 7.82 0.57
C LEU A 4 -7.94 6.97 1.02
N LYS A 5 -8.98 7.64 1.54
CA LYS A 5 -10.23 6.98 1.91
C LYS A 5 -10.95 6.36 0.71
N GLU A 6 -10.98 7.05 -0.43
CA GLU A 6 -11.59 6.52 -1.66
C GLU A 6 -10.79 5.34 -2.24
N LEU A 7 -9.46 5.36 -2.15
CA LEU A 7 -8.61 4.24 -2.54
C LEU A 7 -8.84 3.03 -1.63
N GLN A 8 -8.85 3.26 -0.31
CA GLN A 8 -9.12 2.21 0.66
C GLN A 8 -10.51 1.58 0.46
N ALA A 9 -11.54 2.40 0.25
CA ALA A 9 -12.90 1.94 -0.05
C ALA A 9 -12.98 1.19 -1.39
N HIS A 10 -12.22 1.62 -2.40
CA HIS A 10 -12.15 0.92 -3.68
C HIS A 10 -11.56 -0.49 -3.54
N VAL A 11 -10.47 -0.65 -2.78
CA VAL A 11 -9.89 -1.96 -2.49
C VAL A 11 -10.90 -2.87 -1.78
N ALA A 12 -11.64 -2.35 -0.79
CA ALA A 12 -12.68 -3.11 -0.10
C ALA A 12 -13.85 -3.57 -1.01
N GLN A 13 -14.10 -2.87 -2.12
CA GLN A 13 -15.16 -3.24 -3.08
C GLN A 13 -14.70 -4.27 -4.10
N VAL A 14 -13.44 -4.14 -4.55
CA VAL A 14 -12.86 -4.98 -5.60
C VAL A 14 -12.37 -6.30 -5.04
N ASP A 15 -11.77 -6.25 -3.84
CA ASP A 15 -11.11 -7.40 -3.25
C ASP A 15 -12.02 -8.11 -2.23
N GLN A 16 -12.38 -9.35 -2.56
CA GLN A 16 -13.16 -10.26 -1.71
C GLN A 16 -12.36 -11.54 -1.44
N LEU A 17 -11.02 -11.43 -1.38
CA LEU A 17 -10.12 -12.53 -1.06
C LEU A 17 -10.28 -13.03 0.40
N PRO A 18 -9.91 -14.31 0.68
CA PRO A 18 -10.71 -15.25 1.47
C PRO A 18 -10.58 -15.14 2.99
N GLU A 19 -11.49 -15.82 3.70
CA GLU A 19 -11.76 -15.88 5.16
C GLU A 19 -10.57 -16.14 6.11
N ALA A 20 -9.34 -16.27 5.61
CA ALA A 20 -8.16 -16.58 6.42
C ALA A 20 -7.37 -15.32 6.83
N ASP A 21 -7.22 -15.12 8.14
CA ASP A 21 -6.63 -13.92 8.76
C ASP A 21 -5.21 -13.54 8.29
N THR A 22 -4.46 -14.45 7.65
CA THR A 22 -3.06 -14.21 7.26
C THR A 22 -2.84 -13.98 5.76
N GLY A 23 -3.87 -14.13 4.92
CA GLY A 23 -3.74 -14.11 3.46
C GLY A 23 -3.15 -12.80 2.92
N TYR A 24 -3.69 -11.66 3.35
CA TYR A 24 -3.20 -10.34 2.91
C TYR A 24 -1.80 -10.01 3.43
N PHE A 25 -1.43 -10.51 4.62
CA PHE A 25 -0.07 -10.27 5.14
C PHE A 25 0.97 -11.02 4.33
N LEU A 26 0.72 -12.28 3.97
CA LEU A 26 1.63 -13.05 3.11
C LEU A 26 1.80 -12.38 1.74
N LYS A 27 0.70 -11.95 1.12
CA LYS A 27 0.73 -11.18 -0.13
C LYS A 27 1.53 -9.88 -0.01
N LEU A 28 1.34 -9.11 1.07
CA LEU A 28 2.16 -7.92 1.32
C LEU A 28 3.67 -8.26 1.32
N ILE A 29 4.06 -9.36 1.97
CA ILE A 29 5.48 -9.77 2.03
C ILE A 29 6.00 -10.20 0.64
N GLU A 30 5.17 -10.86 -0.18
CA GLU A 30 5.51 -11.18 -1.57
C GLU A 30 5.80 -9.89 -2.37
N GLU A 31 4.91 -8.91 -2.34
CA GLU A 31 5.08 -7.66 -3.12
C GLU A 31 6.27 -6.82 -2.60
N VAL A 32 6.57 -6.88 -1.31
CA VAL A 32 7.82 -6.26 -0.77
C VAL A 32 9.06 -6.96 -1.34
N GLY A 33 9.00 -8.27 -1.59
CA GLY A 33 10.04 -9.02 -2.27
C GLY A 33 10.22 -8.60 -3.73
N GLU A 34 9.12 -8.47 -4.47
CA GLU A 34 9.12 -8.00 -5.87
C GLU A 34 9.63 -6.55 -5.97
N LEU A 35 9.21 -5.67 -5.07
CA LEU A 35 9.76 -4.32 -4.93
C LEU A 35 11.27 -4.34 -4.70
N SER A 36 11.76 -5.22 -3.83
CA SER A 36 13.20 -5.37 -3.59
C SER A 36 13.95 -5.76 -4.87
N GLU A 37 13.39 -6.69 -5.66
CA GLU A 37 13.95 -7.09 -6.94
C GLU A 37 13.93 -5.96 -7.97
N ALA A 38 12.83 -5.21 -8.09
CA ALA A 38 12.72 -4.07 -9.00
C ALA A 38 13.74 -2.97 -8.67
N ILE A 39 13.94 -2.67 -7.37
CA ILE A 39 14.97 -1.74 -6.89
C ILE A 39 16.37 -2.25 -7.23
N ARG A 40 16.65 -3.54 -6.98
CA ARG A 40 17.95 -4.15 -7.30
C ARG A 40 18.28 -4.04 -8.79
N HIS A 41 17.28 -4.13 -9.67
CA HIS A 41 17.43 -3.98 -11.11
C HIS A 41 17.40 -2.53 -11.61
N GLY A 42 17.19 -1.54 -10.74
CA GLY A 42 17.24 -0.12 -11.10
C GLY A 42 16.10 0.32 -12.03
N LYS A 43 14.94 -0.34 -11.97
CA LYS A 43 13.76 -0.04 -12.81
C LYS A 43 12.99 1.20 -12.31
N SER A 44 13.71 2.31 -12.17
CA SER A 44 13.24 3.58 -11.59
C SER A 44 12.52 4.47 -12.59
N GLY A 45 11.77 5.45 -12.08
CA GLY A 45 11.05 6.45 -12.87
C GLY A 45 9.58 6.09 -13.05
N GLN A 46 8.88 6.92 -13.82
CA GLN A 46 7.49 6.66 -14.18
C GLN A 46 7.47 5.83 -15.48
N PRO A 47 7.02 4.57 -15.44
CA PRO A 47 6.93 3.75 -16.64
C PRO A 47 5.74 4.16 -17.50
N GLU A 48 5.83 3.82 -18.79
CA GLU A 48 4.68 3.73 -19.69
C GLU A 48 3.99 2.37 -19.53
N PHE A 49 2.82 2.18 -20.12
CA PHE A 49 2.03 0.95 -19.96
C PHE A 49 2.80 -0.33 -20.32
N ASP A 50 3.62 -0.29 -21.37
CA ASP A 50 4.43 -1.41 -21.86
C ASP A 50 5.63 -1.75 -20.96
N THR A 51 6.07 -0.80 -20.14
CA THR A 51 7.22 -0.91 -19.24
C THR A 51 6.83 -0.95 -17.77
N LEU A 52 5.53 -0.92 -17.47
CA LEU A 52 4.99 -0.99 -16.11
C LEU A 52 5.40 -2.28 -15.39
N LYS A 53 5.41 -3.40 -16.13
CA LYS A 53 5.59 -4.72 -15.52
C LYS A 53 6.95 -4.91 -14.83
N GLY A 54 6.92 -5.25 -13.56
CA GLY A 54 8.08 -5.45 -12.71
C GLY A 54 8.84 -4.15 -12.41
N SER A 55 8.24 -2.98 -12.65
CA SER A 55 8.85 -1.67 -12.40
C SER A 55 8.69 -1.26 -10.95
N ILE A 56 9.57 -0.38 -10.44
CA ILE A 56 9.45 0.11 -9.06
C ILE A 56 8.08 0.79 -8.83
N ALA A 57 7.50 1.40 -9.86
CA ALA A 57 6.19 2.05 -9.75
C ALA A 57 5.04 1.05 -9.57
N GLU A 58 5.07 -0.08 -10.27
CA GLU A 58 4.08 -1.16 -10.09
C GLU A 58 4.19 -1.76 -8.69
N GLU A 59 5.41 -2.16 -8.30
CA GLU A 59 5.61 -2.82 -7.01
C GLU A 59 5.29 -1.92 -5.81
N LEU A 60 5.53 -0.61 -5.92
CA LEU A 60 5.10 0.35 -4.90
C LEU A 60 3.57 0.43 -4.78
N VAL A 61 2.85 0.34 -5.91
CA VAL A 61 1.40 0.29 -5.92
C VAL A 61 0.90 -1.02 -5.33
N ASP A 62 1.55 -2.15 -5.60
CA ASP A 62 1.15 -3.46 -5.08
C ASP A 62 1.38 -3.56 -3.57
N VAL A 63 2.53 -3.08 -3.07
CA VAL A 63 2.77 -2.94 -1.62
C VAL A 63 1.71 -2.03 -0.96
N PHE A 64 1.38 -0.92 -1.61
CA PHE A 64 0.36 -0.01 -1.11
C PHE A 64 -1.03 -0.66 -1.12
N TYR A 65 -1.36 -1.42 -2.17
CA TYR A 65 -2.62 -2.15 -2.31
C TYR A 65 -2.84 -3.10 -1.13
N TYR A 66 -1.88 -3.97 -0.83
CA TYR A 66 -2.03 -4.90 0.31
C TYR A 66 -1.97 -4.20 1.66
N THR A 67 -1.34 -3.02 1.76
CA THR A 67 -1.45 -2.16 2.95
C THR A 67 -2.89 -1.68 3.14
N LEU A 68 -3.59 -1.27 2.07
CA LEU A 68 -5.01 -0.90 2.12
C LEU A 68 -5.89 -2.11 2.46
N ALA A 69 -5.61 -3.28 1.88
CA ALA A 69 -6.35 -4.51 2.15
C ALA A 69 -6.25 -4.92 3.64
N LEU A 70 -5.05 -4.91 4.21
CA LEU A 70 -4.84 -5.16 5.64
C LEU A 70 -5.56 -4.13 6.51
N ALA A 71 -5.50 -2.84 6.14
CA ALA A 71 -6.23 -1.82 6.88
C ALA A 71 -7.74 -2.09 6.88
N ASN A 72 -8.30 -2.52 5.75
CA ASN A 72 -9.70 -2.92 5.67
C ASN A 72 -10.00 -4.16 6.54
N GLN A 73 -9.17 -5.20 6.46
CA GLN A 73 -9.32 -6.43 7.26
C GLN A 73 -9.36 -6.13 8.76
N TYR A 74 -8.51 -5.21 9.24
CA TYR A 74 -8.43 -4.86 10.67
C TYR A 74 -9.28 -3.64 11.07
N GLY A 75 -10.15 -3.13 10.19
CA GLY A 75 -11.02 -1.99 10.48
C GLY A 75 -10.28 -0.68 10.75
N VAL A 76 -9.08 -0.51 10.19
CA VAL A 76 -8.23 0.66 10.35
C VAL A 76 -8.58 1.71 9.29
N ASN A 77 -8.90 2.92 9.70
CA ASN A 77 -8.98 4.07 8.80
C ASN A 77 -7.60 4.72 8.65
N LEU A 78 -6.94 4.53 7.50
CA LEU A 78 -5.56 5.00 7.31
C LEU A 78 -5.43 6.53 7.26
N GLU A 79 -6.41 7.23 6.66
CA GLU A 79 -6.43 8.69 6.63
C GLU A 79 -6.48 9.26 8.06
N ARG A 80 -7.38 8.72 8.89
CA ARG A 80 -7.46 9.12 10.30
C ARG A 80 -6.20 8.74 11.09
N SER A 81 -5.64 7.56 10.85
CA SER A 81 -4.39 7.12 11.48
C SER A 81 -3.23 8.05 11.14
N PHE A 82 -3.16 8.54 9.89
CA PHE A 82 -2.14 9.49 9.45
C PHE A 82 -2.28 10.84 10.17
N GLU A 83 -3.50 11.39 10.26
CA GLU A 83 -3.77 12.63 11.02
C GLU A 83 -3.35 12.53 12.49
N LEU A 84 -3.70 11.41 13.14
CA LEU A 84 -3.35 11.14 14.54
C LEU A 84 -1.84 11.03 14.71
N LYS A 85 -1.15 10.36 13.78
CA LYS A 85 0.31 10.21 13.82
C LYS A 85 1.01 11.55 13.66
N GLU A 86 0.55 12.39 12.75
CA GLU A 86 1.08 13.73 12.54
C GLU A 86 0.87 14.64 13.77
N ALA A 87 -0.32 14.62 14.38
CA ALA A 87 -0.57 15.33 15.63
C ALA A 87 0.39 14.88 16.75
N HIS A 88 0.60 13.57 16.87
CA HIS A 88 1.55 13.01 17.84
C HIS A 88 3.00 13.41 17.53
N ASN A 89 3.40 13.43 16.25
CA ASN A 89 4.74 13.84 15.83
C ASN A 89 5.01 15.32 16.15
N ARG A 90 4.03 16.22 15.95
CA ARG A 90 4.15 17.64 16.33
C ARG A 90 4.43 17.82 17.83
N ILE A 91 3.72 17.07 18.67
CA ILE A 91 3.92 17.10 20.13
C ILE A 91 5.30 16.56 20.50
N ARG A 92 5.73 15.44 19.90
CA ARG A 92 6.98 14.75 20.26
C ARG A 92 8.23 15.47 19.75
N TYR A 93 8.16 16.09 18.58
CA TYR A 93 9.31 16.67 17.89
C TYR A 93 9.28 18.20 17.79
N GLN A 94 8.29 18.87 18.39
CA GLN A 94 8.12 20.33 18.37
C GLN A 94 8.17 20.90 16.94
N ARG A 95 7.51 20.23 16.00
CA ARG A 95 7.30 20.72 14.65
C ARG A 95 5.91 21.31 14.51
#